data_AF-A0A4V5PAG3-F1
#
_entry.id   AF-A0A4V5PAG3-F1
#
_cell.length_a   1.000
_cell.length_b   1.000
_cell.length_c   1.000
_cell.angle_alpha   90.00
_cell.angle_beta   90.00
_cell.angle_gamma   90.00
#
_symmetry.space_group_name_H-M   'P 1'
#
loop_
_entity.id
_entity.type
_entity.pdbx_description
1 polymer ?
#
loop_
_entity_poly.entity_id
_entity_poly.type
_entity_poly.pdbx_seq_one_letter_code
_entity_poly.pdbx_strand_id
1 'polypeptide(L)'
;NKRGVRVFHLDLQLQILSMENSEKTEVVLLACGSFNPITNMHLRLFELAKDYMNGTGVPKVKLLCGADLLESFGVPNLWKGEDIAKIVGDYGLICITRAGNDAQKFIYESDVLWKHQNNIHLVNEWITNDISSTKIRRALRRGQSIRYLVPDLVQEYIEKHSLYSSESEERNVGVILAPLQRKTAEADT
;
A
#
# COMPACT_ATOMS: atom_id res chain seq x y z
N ASN A 1 11.32 8.87 27.37
CA ASN A 1 11.37 7.44 27.02
C ASN A 1 10.70 7.23 25.65
N LYS A 2 11.34 7.66 24.56
CA LYS A 2 10.78 7.61 23.20
C LYS A 2 11.37 6.37 22.49
N ARG A 3 10.53 5.38 22.19
CA ARG A 3 10.93 4.15 21.49
C ARG A 3 10.77 4.39 19.99
N GLY A 4 11.86 4.32 19.24
CA GLY A 4 11.89 4.55 17.79
C GLY A 4 11.77 3.26 16.99
N VAL A 5 10.97 3.28 15.93
CA VAL A 5 10.93 2.24 14.89
C VAL A 5 11.92 2.60 13.79
N ARG A 6 12.69 1.62 13.32
CA ARG A 6 13.60 1.80 12.18
C ARG A 6 12.85 1.49 10.88
N VAL A 7 12.76 2.50 10.01
CA VAL A 7 12.39 2.32 8.61
C VAL A 7 13.68 2.01 7.86
N PHE A 8 13.80 0.81 7.30
CA PHE A 8 14.93 0.48 6.42
C PHE A 8 14.74 1.22 5.09
N HIS A 9 15.53 2.27 4.85
CA HIS A 9 15.84 2.72 3.49
C HIS A 9 17.01 1.88 2.96
N LEU A 10 16.94 1.50 1.69
CA LEU A 10 18.01 0.78 0.99
C LEU A 10 19.18 1.75 0.73
N ASP A 11 19.88 2.17 1.79
CA ASP A 11 21.16 2.86 1.67
C ASP A 11 22.29 1.84 1.86
N LEU A 12 23.14 1.76 0.83
CA LEU A 12 24.43 1.08 0.89
C LEU A 12 25.29 1.75 1.98
N GLN A 13 25.37 1.17 3.17
CA GLN A 13 26.63 1.09 3.93
C GLN A 13 26.51 0.16 5.14
N LEU A 14 27.32 -0.90 5.12
CA LEU A 14 27.63 -1.73 6.27
C LEU A 14 28.30 -0.88 7.37
N GLN A 15 27.74 -0.88 8.57
CA GLN A 15 28.54 -0.79 9.80
C GLN A 15 27.87 -1.61 10.91
N ILE A 16 28.59 -2.66 11.32
CA ILE A 16 28.29 -3.54 12.44
C ILE A 16 28.61 -2.76 13.73
N LEU A 17 27.62 -2.57 14.60
CA LEU A 17 27.83 -2.28 16.02
C LEU A 17 26.84 -3.12 16.84
N SER A 18 27.43 -3.88 17.75
CA SER A 18 26.85 -4.99 18.50
C SER A 18 25.79 -4.58 19.53
N MET A 19 24.73 -5.39 19.57
CA MET A 19 23.99 -5.88 20.74
C MET A 19 23.76 -4.92 21.93
N GLU A 20 22.52 -4.41 22.02
CA GLU A 20 21.84 -4.24 23.31
C GLU A 20 20.44 -4.86 23.25
N ASN A 21 20.21 -5.69 24.27
CA ASN A 21 19.10 -6.60 24.50
C ASN A 21 17.74 -5.88 24.61
N SER A 22 16.74 -6.30 23.84
CA SER A 22 15.33 -5.98 24.07
C SER A 22 14.50 -6.91 23.19
N GLU A 23 13.48 -7.55 23.76
CA GLU A 23 12.42 -8.31 23.08
C GLU A 23 11.67 -7.42 22.08
N LYS A 24 12.34 -7.03 21.00
CA LYS A 24 11.81 -6.16 19.95
C LYS A 24 11.01 -7.04 19.00
N THR A 25 9.77 -6.64 18.80
CA THR A 25 8.93 -7.22 17.77
C THR A 25 9.28 -6.58 16.44
N GLU A 26 9.90 -7.35 15.54
CA GLU A 26 10.26 -6.91 14.19
C GLU A 26 9.07 -7.08 13.23
N VAL A 27 8.24 -6.06 13.11
CA VAL A 27 7.17 -6.06 12.09
C VAL A 27 7.76 -5.58 10.77
N VAL A 28 7.57 -6.36 9.70
CA VAL A 28 7.90 -5.94 8.33
C VAL A 28 6.61 -5.54 7.65
N LEU A 29 6.52 -4.28 7.24
CA LEU A 29 5.40 -3.74 6.48
C LEU A 29 5.70 -3.77 5.00
N LEU A 30 4.90 -4.51 4.23
CA LEU A 30 5.00 -4.57 2.78
C LEU A 30 3.86 -3.74 2.16
N ALA A 31 4.15 -2.71 1.38
CA ALA A 31 3.14 -2.02 0.58
C ALA A 31 3.32 -2.35 -0.90
N CYS A 32 2.29 -2.92 -1.52
CA CYS A 32 2.27 -3.21 -2.95
C CYS A 32 1.44 -2.15 -3.67
N GLY A 33 1.98 -1.62 -4.77
CA GLY A 33 1.30 -0.60 -5.56
C GLY A 33 2.10 -0.21 -6.79
N SER A 34 1.46 0.53 -7.69
CA SER A 34 2.13 1.07 -8.88
C SER A 34 3.08 2.23 -8.55
N PHE A 35 2.84 2.92 -7.42
CA PHE A 35 3.62 4.08 -6.97
C PHE A 35 3.95 5.06 -8.11
N ASN A 36 2.93 5.39 -8.92
CA ASN A 36 3.12 6.08 -10.20
C ASN A 36 2.46 7.48 -10.24
N PRO A 37 3.02 8.50 -9.56
CA PRO A 37 4.22 8.46 -8.72
C PRO A 37 3.91 8.13 -7.25
N ILE A 38 4.94 7.87 -6.45
CA ILE A 38 4.83 7.88 -4.98
C ILE A 38 4.41 9.28 -4.51
N THR A 39 3.60 9.33 -3.45
CA THR A 39 3.03 10.56 -2.90
C THR A 39 3.21 10.60 -1.39
N ASN A 40 3.00 11.77 -0.78
CA ASN A 40 3.06 11.91 0.67
C ASN A 40 2.02 11.03 1.39
N MET A 41 0.94 10.64 0.69
CA MET A 41 -0.02 9.67 1.22
C MET A 41 0.56 8.27 1.39
N HIS A 42 1.34 7.78 0.41
CA HIS A 42 1.97 6.46 0.55
C HIS A 42 2.90 6.42 1.78
N LEU A 43 3.65 7.49 2.02
CA LEU A 43 4.50 7.61 3.21
C LEU A 43 3.67 7.69 4.51
N ARG A 44 2.54 8.40 4.47
CA ARG A 44 1.62 8.50 5.61
C ARG A 44 1.03 7.15 6.01
N LEU A 45 0.72 6.27 5.04
CA LEU A 45 0.24 4.91 5.33
C LEU A 45 1.23 4.14 6.22
N PHE A 46 2.54 4.24 5.94
CA PHE A 46 3.56 3.57 6.76
C PHE A 46 3.62 4.11 8.18
N GLU A 47 3.55 5.43 8.36
CA GLU A 47 3.56 6.03 9.70
C GLU A 47 2.32 5.61 10.51
N LEU A 48 1.14 5.58 9.88
CA LEU A 48 -0.09 5.12 10.55
C LEU A 48 -0.02 3.65 10.96
N ALA A 49 0.46 2.79 10.07
CA ALA A 49 0.63 1.37 10.37
C ALA A 49 1.67 1.14 11.46
N LYS A 50 2.77 1.90 11.44
CA LYS A 50 3.81 1.87 12.46
C LYS A 50 3.28 2.27 13.83
N ASP A 51 2.52 3.36 13.91
CA ASP A 51 1.92 3.84 15.16
C ASP A 51 0.93 2.83 15.72
N TYR A 52 0.15 2.18 14.85
CA TYR A 52 -0.79 1.13 15.25
C TYR A 52 -0.09 -0.14 15.76
N MET A 53 1.00 -0.56 15.12
CA MET A 53 1.73 -1.78 15.47
C MET A 53 2.70 -1.60 16.65
N ASN A 54 2.97 -0.36 17.08
CA ASN A 54 3.82 -0.09 18.24
C ASN A 54 3.24 -0.72 19.51
N GLY A 55 3.77 -1.89 19.91
CA GLY A 55 3.38 -2.61 21.13
C GLY A 55 2.75 -3.97 20.91
N THR A 56 2.52 -4.38 19.65
CA THR A 56 2.08 -5.75 19.35
C THR A 56 3.31 -6.68 19.38
N GLY A 57 3.30 -7.71 20.23
CA GLY A 57 4.38 -8.69 20.33
C GLY A 57 4.49 -9.64 19.12
N VAL A 58 5.71 -10.11 18.85
CA VAL A 58 6.17 -11.08 17.83
C VAL A 58 6.38 -10.52 16.39
N PRO A 59 7.58 -10.67 15.79
CA PRO A 59 7.86 -10.32 14.40
C PRO A 59 6.87 -10.93 13.42
N LYS A 60 6.23 -10.11 12.58
CA LYS A 60 5.31 -10.58 11.53
C LYS A 60 5.43 -9.71 10.29
N VAL A 61 5.41 -10.34 9.12
CA VAL A 61 5.24 -9.64 7.85
C VAL A 61 3.75 -9.35 7.67
N LYS A 62 3.38 -8.11 7.39
CA LYS A 62 1.99 -7.71 7.12
C LYS A 62 1.89 -6.92 5.83
N LEU A 63 0.84 -7.17 5.05
CA LEU A 63 0.51 -6.38 3.87
C LEU A 63 -0.15 -5.08 4.29
N LEU A 64 0.50 -3.96 4.01
CA LEU A 64 -0.02 -2.61 4.21
C LEU A 64 -0.75 -2.15 2.94
N CYS A 65 -2.00 -1.75 3.08
CA CYS A 65 -2.78 -1.24 1.97
C CYS A 65 -3.79 -0.17 2.38
N GLY A 66 -4.32 0.54 1.39
CA GLY A 66 -5.55 1.32 1.55
C GLY A 66 -6.79 0.44 1.35
N ALA A 67 -7.95 0.99 1.67
CA ALA A 67 -9.22 0.28 1.51
C ALA A 67 -9.55 -0.09 0.06
N ASP A 68 -9.14 0.71 -0.92
CA ASP A 68 -9.31 0.41 -2.35
C ASP A 68 -8.68 -0.95 -2.74
N LEU A 69 -7.54 -1.32 -2.14
CA LEU A 69 -6.90 -2.61 -2.40
C LEU A 69 -7.66 -3.74 -1.70
N LEU A 70 -8.14 -3.52 -0.47
CA LEU A 70 -8.94 -4.50 0.25
C LEU A 70 -10.21 -4.84 -0.55
N GLU A 71 -10.95 -3.83 -1.00
CA GLU A 71 -12.14 -4.00 -1.84
C GLU A 71 -11.83 -4.68 -3.19
N SER A 72 -10.61 -4.50 -3.70
CA SER A 72 -10.18 -5.15 -4.94
C SER A 72 -10.17 -6.68 -4.84
N PHE A 73 -10.12 -7.26 -3.64
CA PHE A 73 -10.30 -8.72 -3.44
C PHE A 73 -11.66 -9.23 -3.93
N GLY A 74 -12.67 -8.36 -3.99
CA GLY A 74 -13.99 -8.68 -4.51
C GLY A 74 -14.10 -8.56 -6.03
N VAL A 75 -13.09 -8.02 -6.72
CA VAL A 75 -13.13 -7.87 -8.18
C VAL A 75 -12.95 -9.24 -8.83
N PRO A 76 -13.93 -9.70 -9.63
CA PRO A 76 -13.86 -11.00 -10.29
C PRO A 76 -12.57 -11.15 -11.09
N ASN A 77 -11.94 -12.30 -10.97
CA ASN A 77 -10.71 -12.68 -11.66
C ASN A 77 -9.45 -11.85 -11.36
N LEU A 78 -9.51 -10.85 -10.47
CA LEU A 78 -8.32 -10.05 -10.14
C LEU A 78 -7.36 -10.77 -9.19
N TRP A 79 -7.90 -11.52 -8.23
CA TRP A 79 -7.13 -12.23 -7.20
C TRP A 79 -7.49 -13.72 -7.19
N LYS A 80 -6.51 -14.61 -7.04
CA LYS A 80 -6.78 -16.04 -6.79
C LYS A 80 -7.29 -16.17 -5.34
N GLY A 81 -8.36 -16.94 -5.13
CA GLY A 81 -8.94 -17.13 -3.80
C GLY A 81 -7.93 -17.70 -2.79
N GLU A 82 -7.05 -18.59 -3.27
CA GLU A 82 -5.93 -19.14 -2.49
C GLU A 82 -4.93 -18.07 -2.04
N ASP A 83 -4.62 -17.10 -2.91
CA ASP A 83 -3.71 -16.01 -2.58
C ASP A 83 -4.33 -15.10 -1.51
N ILE A 84 -5.62 -14.78 -1.63
CA ILE A 84 -6.34 -14.00 -0.61
C ILE A 84 -6.26 -14.73 0.73
N ALA A 85 -6.60 -16.02 0.76
CA ALA A 85 -6.59 -16.83 1.98
C ALA A 85 -5.20 -16.91 2.62
N LYS A 86 -4.12 -17.08 1.83
CA LYS A 86 -2.74 -17.05 2.33
C LYS A 86 -2.34 -15.67 2.86
N ILE A 87 -2.69 -14.60 2.14
CA ILE A 87 -2.37 -13.22 2.56
C ILE A 87 -2.98 -12.94 3.93
N VAL A 88 -4.28 -13.16 4.13
CA VAL A 88 -4.93 -12.86 5.42
C VAL A 88 -4.71 -13.93 6.49
N GLY A 89 -4.44 -15.17 6.09
CA GLY A 89 -4.18 -16.29 6.99
C GLY A 89 -2.77 -16.26 7.58
N ASP A 90 -1.75 -16.27 6.72
CA ASP A 90 -0.35 -16.52 7.13
C ASP A 90 0.38 -15.23 7.52
N TYR A 91 0.09 -14.12 6.82
CA TYR A 91 0.79 -12.85 6.99
C TYR A 91 -0.06 -11.83 7.77
N GLY A 92 -1.27 -11.59 7.27
CA GLY A 92 -2.19 -10.58 7.77
C GLY A 92 -2.07 -9.26 7.03
N LEU A 93 -3.04 -8.40 7.30
CA LEU A 93 -3.28 -7.19 6.52
C LEU A 93 -3.46 -6.00 7.46
N ILE A 94 -2.87 -4.86 7.13
CA ILE A 94 -3.12 -3.57 7.78
C ILE A 94 -3.75 -2.67 6.72
N CYS A 95 -5.05 -2.41 6.88
CA CYS A 95 -5.82 -1.57 5.97
C CYS A 95 -5.99 -0.19 6.58
N ILE A 96 -5.41 0.83 5.95
CA ILE A 96 -5.66 2.22 6.30
C ILE A 96 -6.97 2.64 5.61
N THR A 97 -7.97 2.94 6.43
CA THR A 97 -9.31 3.34 5.98
C THR A 97 -9.50 4.84 6.20
N ARG A 98 -10.35 5.41 5.37
CA ARG A 98 -10.67 6.84 5.36
C ARG A 98 -12.18 6.99 5.59
N ALA A 99 -12.61 8.14 6.12
CA ALA A 99 -14.02 8.38 6.39
C ALA A 99 -14.88 8.12 5.13
N GLY A 100 -15.85 7.21 5.25
CA GLY A 100 -16.77 6.85 4.16
C GLY A 100 -16.49 5.52 3.45
N ASN A 101 -15.42 4.80 3.81
CA ASN A 101 -15.16 3.46 3.28
C ASN A 101 -15.79 2.37 4.16
N ASP A 102 -16.45 1.38 3.56
CA ASP A 102 -17.18 0.31 4.25
C ASP A 102 -16.36 -0.99 4.39
N ALA A 103 -15.06 -0.85 4.67
CA ALA A 103 -14.13 -1.96 4.83
C ALA A 103 -14.62 -3.01 5.85
N GLN A 104 -15.30 -2.57 6.92
CA GLN A 104 -15.88 -3.48 7.91
C GLN A 104 -17.00 -4.34 7.31
N LYS A 105 -17.92 -3.73 6.55
CA LYS A 105 -18.96 -4.48 5.84
C LYS A 105 -18.36 -5.42 4.80
N PHE A 106 -17.37 -4.97 4.04
CA PHE A 106 -16.71 -5.82 3.05
C PHE A 106 -16.05 -7.06 3.68
N ILE A 107 -15.42 -6.91 4.86
CA ILE A 107 -14.88 -8.05 5.62
C ILE A 107 -16.00 -8.97 6.11
N TYR A 108 -17.12 -8.42 6.57
CA TYR A 108 -18.28 -9.20 7.05
C TYR A 108 -18.95 -10.01 5.93
N GLU A 109 -19.05 -9.44 4.72
CA GLU A 109 -19.69 -10.09 3.56
C GLU A 109 -18.83 -11.20 2.93
N SER A 110 -17.56 -11.35 3.33
CA SER A 110 -16.64 -12.35 2.79
C SER A 110 -16.27 -13.41 3.83
N ASP A 111 -16.64 -14.67 3.59
CA ASP A 111 -16.34 -15.79 4.50
C ASP A 111 -14.84 -15.93 4.81
N VAL A 112 -13.97 -15.73 3.80
CA VAL A 112 -12.50 -15.85 3.95
C VAL A 112 -11.95 -14.72 4.82
N LEU A 113 -12.40 -13.48 4.58
CA LEU A 113 -11.93 -12.33 5.36
C LEU A 113 -12.47 -12.37 6.78
N TRP A 114 -13.74 -12.71 6.95
CA TRP A 114 -14.38 -12.87 8.27
C TRP A 114 -13.70 -13.94 9.13
N LYS A 115 -13.37 -15.09 8.53
CA LYS A 115 -12.64 -16.17 9.20
C LYS A 115 -11.28 -15.72 9.75
N HIS A 116 -10.58 -14.84 9.02
CA HIS A 116 -9.25 -14.35 9.37
C HIS A 116 -9.25 -12.90 9.91
N GLN A 117 -10.40 -12.36 10.32
CA GLN A 117 -10.56 -10.95 10.69
C GLN A 117 -9.62 -10.50 11.81
N ASN A 118 -9.24 -11.38 12.74
CA ASN A 118 -8.29 -11.07 13.82
C ASN A 118 -6.88 -10.74 13.31
N ASN A 119 -6.56 -11.12 12.07
CA ASN A 119 -5.28 -10.82 11.41
C ASN A 119 -5.42 -9.67 10.40
N ILE A 120 -6.61 -9.05 10.30
CA ILE A 120 -6.91 -7.89 9.48
C ILE A 120 -7.10 -6.68 10.40
N HIS A 121 -6.18 -5.74 10.33
CA HIS A 121 -6.14 -4.56 11.18
C HIS A 121 -6.65 -3.35 10.40
N LEU A 122 -7.83 -2.86 10.77
CA LEU A 122 -8.37 -1.61 10.22
C LEU A 122 -7.85 -0.42 11.04
N VAL A 123 -7.19 0.52 10.38
CA VAL A 123 -6.64 1.73 10.99
C VAL A 123 -7.30 2.94 10.38
N ASN A 124 -8.05 3.68 11.20
CA ASN A 124 -8.76 4.87 10.74
C ASN A 124 -7.81 6.07 10.63
N GLU A 125 -7.75 6.68 9.45
CA GLU A 125 -7.10 7.97 9.27
C GLU A 125 -8.10 9.12 9.48
N TRP A 126 -7.92 9.85 10.58
CA TRP A 126 -8.78 10.99 10.95
C TRP A 126 -8.46 12.29 10.21
N ILE A 127 -7.26 12.41 9.65
CA ILE A 127 -6.83 13.58 8.88
C ILE A 127 -7.11 13.32 7.41
N THR A 128 -8.04 14.07 6.83
CA THR A 128 -8.42 13.89 5.42
C THR A 128 -7.29 14.34 4.50
N ASN A 129 -6.50 13.40 4.02
CA ASN A 129 -5.48 13.65 3.01
C ASN A 129 -5.77 12.83 1.74
N ASP A 130 -6.41 13.45 0.75
CA ASP A 130 -6.93 12.77 -0.46
C ASP A 130 -6.04 12.89 -1.69
N ILE A 131 -4.77 12.58 -1.52
CA ILE A 131 -3.79 12.62 -2.61
C ILE A 131 -3.63 11.22 -3.21
N SER A 132 -4.14 11.05 -4.44
CA SER A 132 -3.89 9.85 -5.25
C SER A 132 -2.93 10.13 -6.39
N SER A 133 -2.16 9.13 -6.80
CA SER A 133 -1.23 9.26 -7.94
C SER A 133 -1.96 9.66 -9.23
N THR A 134 -3.20 9.24 -9.43
CA THR A 134 -4.05 9.67 -10.56
C THR A 134 -4.31 11.17 -10.55
N LYS A 135 -4.56 11.77 -9.37
CA LYS A 135 -4.71 13.23 -9.24
C LYS A 135 -3.39 13.95 -9.53
N ILE A 136 -2.25 13.40 -9.10
CA ILE A 136 -0.91 13.93 -9.39
C ILE A 136 -0.62 13.94 -10.88
N ARG A 137 -0.79 12.81 -11.58
CA ARG A 137 -0.57 12.74 -13.04
C ARG A 137 -1.47 13.71 -13.79
N ARG A 138 -2.73 13.87 -13.35
CA ARG A 138 -3.66 14.85 -13.92
C ARG A 138 -3.24 16.29 -13.70
N ALA A 139 -2.75 16.64 -12.51
CA ALA A 139 -2.24 17.99 -12.22
C ALA A 139 -1.03 18.33 -13.10
N LEU A 140 -0.08 17.39 -13.22
CA LEU A 140 1.10 17.53 -14.08
C LEU A 140 0.73 17.75 -15.56
N ARG A 141 -0.20 16.96 -16.10
CA ARG A 141 -0.69 17.14 -17.48
C ARG A 141 -1.33 18.51 -17.73
N ARG A 142 -1.82 19.16 -16.69
CA ARG A 142 -2.46 20.48 -16.74
C ARG A 142 -1.50 21.63 -16.40
N GLY A 143 -0.22 21.35 -16.19
CA GLY A 143 0.77 22.34 -15.75
C GLY A 143 0.47 22.90 -14.34
N GLN A 144 -0.27 22.18 -13.52
CA GLN A 144 -0.58 22.58 -12.15
C GLN A 144 0.54 22.12 -11.20
N SER A 145 0.83 22.93 -10.19
CA SER A 145 1.83 22.57 -9.18
C SER A 145 1.40 21.33 -8.40
N ILE A 146 2.37 20.44 -8.13
CA ILE A 146 2.24 19.29 -7.24
C ILE A 146 3.10 19.42 -5.99
N ARG A 147 3.67 20.60 -5.75
CA ARG A 147 4.52 20.89 -4.60
C ARG A 147 3.77 20.57 -3.31
N TYR A 148 4.46 19.98 -2.34
CA TYR A 148 3.91 19.54 -1.05
C TYR A 148 2.93 18.34 -1.12
N LEU A 149 2.60 17.84 -2.31
CA LEU A 149 1.77 16.63 -2.47
C LEU A 149 2.63 15.35 -2.62
N VAL A 150 3.88 15.53 -3.05
CA VAL A 150 4.92 14.51 -3.19
C VAL A 150 6.20 15.00 -2.50
N PRO A 151 7.18 14.13 -2.22
CA PRO A 151 8.51 14.56 -1.75
C PRO A 151 9.20 15.46 -2.77
N ASP A 152 9.95 16.47 -2.30
CA ASP A 152 10.60 17.46 -3.17
C ASP A 152 11.53 16.80 -4.21
N LEU A 153 12.32 15.79 -3.80
CA LEU A 153 13.19 15.03 -4.71
C LEU A 153 12.40 14.30 -5.81
N VAL A 154 11.18 13.83 -5.51
CA VAL A 154 10.31 13.19 -6.50
C VAL A 154 9.75 14.23 -7.46
N GLN A 155 9.36 15.41 -6.97
CA GLN A 155 8.94 16.52 -7.83
C GLN A 155 10.06 16.92 -8.80
N GLU A 156 11.27 17.17 -8.29
CA GLU A 156 12.44 17.55 -9.10
C GLU A 156 12.74 16.51 -10.19
N TYR A 157 12.67 15.22 -9.83
CA TYR A 157 12.87 14.13 -10.77
C TYR A 157 11.80 14.12 -11.87
N ILE A 158 10.52 14.29 -11.51
CA ILE A 158 9.41 14.33 -12.46
C ILE A 158 9.57 15.49 -13.44
N GLU A 159 9.91 16.68 -12.95
CA GLU A 159 10.09 17.89 -13.77
C GLU A 159 11.28 17.74 -14.71
N LYS A 160 12.43 17.30 -14.18
CA LYS A 160 13.66 17.08 -14.96
C LYS A 160 13.47 16.11 -16.12
N HIS A 161 12.65 15.07 -15.93
CA HIS A 161 12.46 14.00 -16.92
C HIS A 161 11.12 14.09 -17.68
N SER A 162 10.27 15.07 -17.37
CA SER A 162 8.96 15.25 -18.02
C SER A 162 8.14 13.96 -18.10
N LEU A 163 8.10 13.19 -17.01
CA LEU A 163 7.61 11.79 -17.00
C LEU A 163 6.12 11.63 -17.31
N TYR A 164 5.31 12.66 -17.05
CA TYR A 164 3.85 12.58 -17.10
C TYR A 164 3.26 13.59 -18.09
N SER A 165 2.80 13.06 -19.21
CA SER A 165 2.13 13.75 -20.33
C SER A 165 0.81 13.06 -20.69
N SER A 166 0.04 13.62 -21.63
CA SER A 166 -1.14 12.94 -22.19
C SER A 166 -0.77 11.60 -22.82
N GLU A 167 0.31 11.56 -23.60
CA GLU A 167 0.85 10.33 -24.21
C GLU A 167 1.21 9.27 -23.15
N SER A 168 1.82 9.69 -22.04
CA SER A 168 2.19 8.75 -20.96
C SER A 168 0.98 8.07 -20.30
N GLU A 169 -0.18 8.73 -20.25
CA GLU A 169 -1.41 8.16 -19.68
C GLU A 169 -2.02 7.12 -20.63
N GLU A 170 -1.72 7.21 -21.92
CA GLU A 170 -2.28 6.35 -22.96
C GLU A 170 -1.49 5.05 -23.18
N ARG A 171 -0.30 4.90 -22.58
CA ARG A 171 0.63 3.77 -22.83
C ARG A 171 0.02 2.37 -22.78
N ASN A 172 -0.99 2.16 -21.94
CA ASN A 172 -1.64 0.87 -21.74
C ASN A 172 -3.14 0.88 -22.06
N VAL A 173 -3.63 1.88 -22.80
CA VAL A 173 -5.03 1.95 -23.21
C VAL A 173 -5.35 0.73 -24.08
N GLY A 174 -6.43 0.01 -23.73
CA GLY A 174 -6.84 -1.21 -24.41
C GLY A 174 -6.07 -2.47 -23.97
N VAL A 175 -5.03 -2.35 -23.14
CA VAL A 175 -4.29 -3.50 -22.61
C VAL A 175 -5.00 -4.03 -21.36
N ILE A 176 -5.41 -5.29 -21.38
CA ILE A 176 -6.00 -5.97 -20.21
C ILE A 176 -4.92 -6.12 -19.13
N LEU A 177 -5.28 -5.88 -17.87
CA LEU A 177 -4.35 -6.02 -16.74
C LEU A 177 -3.80 -7.45 -16.66
N ALA A 178 -2.49 -7.58 -16.41
CA ALA A 178 -1.82 -8.88 -16.37
C ALA A 178 -2.48 -9.92 -15.44
N PRO A 179 -2.97 -9.58 -14.22
CA PRO A 179 -3.69 -10.55 -13.39
C PRO A 179 -4.97 -11.08 -14.04
N LEU A 180 -5.71 -10.22 -14.76
CA LEU A 180 -6.94 -10.61 -15.45
C LEU A 180 -6.63 -11.49 -16.67
N GLN A 181 -5.60 -11.14 -17.45
CA GLN A 181 -5.17 -11.93 -18.61
C GLN A 181 -4.82 -13.38 -18.25
N ARG A 182 -4.08 -13.59 -17.16
CA ARG A 182 -3.67 -14.93 -16.72
C ARG A 182 -4.86 -15.81 -16.39
N LYS A 183 -5.91 -15.26 -15.77
CA LYS A 183 -7.09 -16.04 -15.42
C LYS A 183 -8.03 -16.31 -16.59
N THR A 184 -8.12 -15.41 -17.56
CA THR A 184 -8.88 -15.71 -18.79
C THR A 184 -8.23 -16.88 -19.52
N ALA A 185 -6.90 -16.90 -19.61
CA ALA A 185 -6.16 -18.01 -20.21
C ALA A 185 -6.29 -19.34 -19.42
N GLU A 186 -6.37 -19.30 -18.09
CA GLU A 186 -6.60 -20.49 -17.25
C GLU A 186 -8.06 -21.01 -17.31
N ALA A 187 -9.04 -20.20 -17.74
CA ALA A 187 -10.45 -20.59 -17.85
C ALA A 187 -10.81 -21.22 -19.20
N ASP A 188 -9.99 -21.00 -20.23
CA ASP A 188 -10.17 -21.53 -21.60
C ASP A 188 -9.42 -22.87 -21.83
N THR A 189 -8.81 -23.44 -20.78
CA THR A 189 -8.14 -24.76 -20.76
C THR A 189 -8.79 -25.71 -19.77
#